data_AF-A0A819GFK1-F1
#
_entry.id   AF-A0A819GFK1-F1
#
_cell.length_a   1.000
_cell.length_b   1.000
_cell.length_c   1.000
_cell.angle_alpha   90.00
_cell.angle_beta   90.00
_cell.angle_gamma   90.00
#
_symmetry.space_group_name_H-M   'P 1'
#
loop_
_entity.id
_entity.type
_entity.pdbx_description
1 polymer ?
#
loop_
_entity_poly.entity_id
_entity_poly.type
_entity_poly.pdbx_seq_one_letter_code
_entity_poly.pdbx_strand_id
1 'polypeptide(L)' 'TSVAYDYTIRSIVPGFVVITTESIKPYPHSPLFRYINSGNDVKRNFIHVLPPQRQATFHLIDQL' A
#
# COMPACT_ATOMS: atom_id res chain seq x y z
N THR A 1 0.93 -0.92 4.06
CA THR A 1 1.00 0.07 5.16
C THR A 1 -0.35 0.12 5.85
N SER A 2 -0.40 0.52 7.12
CA SER A 2 -1.65 0.80 7.86
C SER A 2 -1.66 2.27 8.31
N VAL A 3 -2.85 2.83 8.49
CA VAL A 3 -3.06 4.21 8.94
C VAL A 3 -3.82 4.16 10.25
N ALA A 4 -3.28 4.79 11.30
CA ALA A 4 -3.93 4.92 12.60
C ALA A 4 -4.92 6.11 12.62
N TYR A 5 -5.74 6.20 13.68
CA TYR A 5 -6.74 7.26 13.83
C TYR A 5 -6.15 8.68 13.86
N ASP A 6 -4.91 8.82 14.31
CA ASP A 6 -4.12 10.05 14.33
C ASP A 6 -3.42 10.33 13.01
N TYR A 7 -3.74 9.58 11.95
CA TYR A 7 -3.11 9.63 10.63
C TYR A 7 -1.65 9.19 10.61
N THR A 8 -1.13 8.62 11.70
CA THR A 8 0.21 8.02 11.70
C THR A 8 0.23 6.79 10.79
N ILE A 9 1.19 6.73 9.88
CA ILE A 9 1.38 5.61 8.97
C ILE A 9 2.39 4.64 9.57
N ARG A 10 2.03 3.36 9.63
CA ARG A 10 2.90 2.29 10.09
C ARG A 10 3.07 1.21 9.03
N SER A 11 4.25 0.59 8.99
CA SER A 11 4.47 -0.60 8.17
C SER A 11 3.80 -1.80 8.83
N ILE A 12 3.10 -2.62 8.05
CA ILE A 12 2.51 -3.89 8.52
C ILE A 12 3.56 -5.02 8.48
N VAL A 13 4.55 -4.89 7.60
CA VAL A 13 5.62 -5.86 7.38
C VAL A 13 6.97 -5.15 7.38
N PRO A 14 8.08 -5.83 7.75
CA PRO A 14 9.42 -5.28 7.53
C PRO A 14 9.69 -5.14 6.03
N GLY A 15 10.50 -4.16 5.63
CA GLY A 15 10.83 -3.95 4.22
C GLY A 15 11.41 -2.56 3.93
N PHE A 16 11.69 -2.31 2.65
CA PHE A 16 12.15 -1.00 2.18
C PHE A 16 10.96 -0.07 1.92
N VAL A 17 11.10 1.20 2.29
CA VAL A 17 10.08 2.20 2.02
C VAL A 17 10.30 2.80 0.63
N VAL A 18 9.24 2.87 -0.16
CA VAL A 18 9.24 3.55 -1.45
C VAL A 18 8.10 4.56 -1.48
N ILE A 19 8.41 5.76 -1.95
CA ILE A 19 7.43 6.82 -2.16
C ILE A 19 7.20 6.96 -3.67
N THR A 20 5.95 6.87 -4.09
CA THR A 20 5.52 7.01 -5.49
C THR A 20 4.50 8.12 -5.63
N THR A 21 4.37 8.70 -6.82
CA THR A 21 3.29 9.63 -7.15
C THR A 21 2.26 8.91 -8.03
N GLU A 22 1.03 8.77 -7.54
CA GLU A 22 -0.02 7.97 -8.20
C GLU A 22 -1.35 8.74 -8.30
N SER A 23 -2.15 8.40 -9.30
CA SER A 23 -3.52 8.91 -9.45
C SER A 23 -4.45 8.29 -8.39
N ILE A 24 -5.21 9.14 -7.69
CA ILE A 24 -6.13 8.70 -6.64
C ILE A 24 -7.35 8.04 -7.26
N LYS A 25 -7.78 6.93 -6.66
CA LYS A 25 -9.07 6.28 -6.95
C LYS A 25 -9.94 6.30 -5.69
N PRO A 26 -10.74 7.36 -5.47
CA PRO A 26 -11.49 7.53 -4.23
C PRO A 26 -12.69 6.58 -4.17
N TYR A 27 -13.12 6.23 -2.96
CA TYR A 27 -14.37 5.49 -2.74
C TYR A 27 -15.60 6.34 -3.12
N PRO A 28 -16.75 5.74 -3.46
CA PRO A 28 -17.96 6.46 -3.89
C PRO A 28 -18.47 7.54 -2.93
N HIS A 29 -18.27 7.37 -1.62
CA HIS A 29 -18.69 8.32 -0.59
C HIS A 29 -17.65 9.40 -0.29
N SER A 30 -16.47 9.35 -0.93
CA SER A 30 -15.44 10.37 -0.77
C SER A 30 -15.88 11.69 -1.41
N PRO A 31 -15.56 12.85 -0.80
CA PRO A 31 -15.80 14.16 -1.42
C PRO A 31 -15.14 14.32 -2.80
N LEU A 32 -14.05 13.60 -3.05
CA LEU A 32 -13.31 13.66 -4.32
C LEU A 32 -13.90 12.79 -5.42
N PHE A 33 -14.86 11.92 -5.10
CA PHE A 33 -15.37 10.93 -6.05
C PHE A 33 -15.98 11.58 -7.29
N ARG A 34 -16.87 12.57 -7.11
CA ARG A 34 -17.52 13.25 -8.24
C ARG A 34 -16.53 13.99 -9.13
N TYR A 35 -15.53 14.63 -8.53
CA TYR A 35 -14.51 15.39 -9.25
C TYR A 35 -13.62 14.48 -10.11
N ILE A 36 -13.21 13.34 -9.56
CA ILE A 36 -12.37 12.39 -10.30
C ILE A 36 -13.19 11.65 -11.36
N ASN A 37 -14.44 11.27 -11.04
CA ASN A 37 -15.31 10.58 -11.98
C ASN A 37 -15.80 11.46 -13.16
N SER A 38 -15.67 12.79 -13.05
CA SER A 38 -15.90 13.70 -14.18
C SER A 38 -14.69 13.84 -15.12
N GLY A 39 -13.65 13.04 -14.92
CA GLY A 39 -12.48 12.96 -15.82
C GLY A 39 -11.26 13.75 -15.34
N ASN A 40 -11.31 14.34 -14.15
CA ASN A 40 -10.16 15.05 -13.60
C ASN A 40 -9.19 14.08 -12.90
N ASP A 41 -7.89 14.31 -13.09
CA ASP A 41 -6.84 13.53 -12.41
C ASP A 41 -6.32 14.27 -11.19
N VAL A 42 -6.14 13.54 -10.08
CA VAL A 42 -5.52 14.05 -8.86
C VAL A 42 -4.40 13.10 -8.49
N LYS A 43 -3.17 13.59 -8.49
CA LYS A 43 -1.98 12.82 -8.11
C LYS A 43 -1.59 13.08 -6.66
N ARG A 44 -1.25 12.03 -5.93
CA ARG A 44 -0.80 12.08 -4.53
C ARG A 44 0.42 11.18 -4.35
N ASN A 45 1.19 11.49 -3.32
CA ASN A 45 2.27 10.61 -2.89
C ASN A 45 1.70 9.44 -2.07
N PHE A 46 2.09 8.23 -2.42
CA PHE A 46 1.77 7.00 -1.70
C PHE A 46 3.04 6.40 -1.12
N ILE A 47 2.91 5.80 0.07
CA ILE A 47 4.00 5.15 0.79
C ILE A 47 3.78 3.64 0.73
N HIS A 48 4.70 2.97 0.06
CA HIS A 48 4.74 1.51 -0.08
C HIS A 48 5.85 0.93 0.78
N VAL A 49 5.65 -0.31 1.21
CA VAL A 49 6.69 -1.11 1.85
C VAL A 49 6.93 -2.32 0.97
N LEU A 50 8.12 -2.40 0.37
CA LEU A 50 8.56 -3.55 -0.40
C LEU A 50 9.04 -4.62 0.59
N PRO A 51 8.34 -5.76 0.71
CA PRO A 51 8.74 -6.81 1.63
C PRO A 51 10.11 -7.37 1.20
N PRO A 52 10.95 -7.82 2.15
CA PRO A 52 12.18 -8.52 1.80
C PRO A 52 11.82 -9.74 0.95
N GLN A 53 12.66 -10.05 -0.04
CA GLN A 53 12.52 -11.28 -0.80
C GLN A 53 12.60 -12.45 0.19
N ARG A 54 11.47 -13.11 0.44
CA ARG A 54 11.46 -14.34 1.22
C ARG A 54 11.98 -15.43 0.30
N GLN A 55 13.23 -15.84 0.50
CA GLN A 55 13.63 -17.18 0.09
C GLN A 55 12.87 -18.14 0.99
N ALA A 56 11.74 -18.67 0.50
CA ALA A 56 11.05 -19.74 1.21
C ALA A 56 11.96 -20.97 1.15
N THR A 57 12.70 -21.22 2.23
CA THR A 57 13.46 -22.45 2.38
C THR A 57 12.53 -23.52 2.92
N PHE A 58 12.24 -24.51 2.07
CA PHE A 58 11.57 -25.72 2.51
C PHE A 58 12.62 -26.61 3.18
N HIS A 59 12.38 -26.94 4.44
CA HIS A 59 13.19 -27.92 5.16
C HIS A 59 12.44 -29.25 5.18
N LEU A 60 13.13 -30.34 4.81
CA LEU A 60 12.59 -31.68 4.96
C LEU A 60 12.43 -31.96 6.46
N ILE A 61 11.20 -32.21 6.89
CA ILE A 61 10.90 -32.47 8.32
C ILE A 61 11.13 -33.96 8.63
N ASP A 62 10.79 -34.86 7.70
CA ASP A 62 10.99 -36.30 7.85
C ASP A 62 10.96 -37.01 6.49
N GLN A 63 11.58 -38.18 6.41
CA GLN A 63 11.54 -39.08 5.25
C GLN A 63 11.08 -40.46 5.72
N LEU A 64 9.89 -40.87 5.27
CA LEU A 64 9.28 -42.19 5.54
C LEU A 64 10.15 -43.34 5.03
#